data_AF-A0A8S3XS54-F1
#
_entry.id   AF-A0A8S3XS54-F1
#
_cell.length_a   1.000
_cell.length_b   1.000
_cell.length_c   1.000
_cell.angle_alpha   90.00
_cell.angle_beta   90.00
_cell.angle_gamma   90.00
#
_symmetry.space_group_name_H-M   'P 1'
#
loop_
_entity.id
_entity.type
_entity.pdbx_description
1 polymer ?
#
loop_
_entity_poly.entity_id
_entity_poly.type
_entity_poly.pdbx_seq_one_letter_code
_entity_poly.pdbx_strand_id
1 'polypeptide(L)'
;MVDSNDDGTVAQELELEQMRSTLDEAILETRSTPLENQPRLPRIALSKRNRAIVRALNPMLVTYLEASRDLCETDSILLGAALAVCRIIGAKLSTAGRITGQSSAIPALRTRIEERIAKARALIGRLICFRSGNTKPRIVRTVRMAFAGYNAKTDGAHRRPEAENRCLGKADSAIYREVDTVQLESSLPE
;
A
#
# COMPACT_ATOMS: atom_id res chain seq x y z
N MET A 1 -35.19 33.05 -21.05
CA MET A 1 -34.59 31.81 -20.50
C MET A 1 -33.09 32.01 -20.56
N VAL A 2 -32.46 32.30 -19.42
CA VAL A 2 -31.01 32.40 -19.30
C VAL A 2 -30.64 31.32 -18.29
N ASP A 3 -29.85 30.34 -18.74
CA ASP A 3 -29.43 29.19 -17.96
C ASP A 3 -28.66 29.63 -16.71
N SER A 4 -29.25 29.42 -15.53
CA SER A 4 -28.63 29.70 -14.23
C SER A 4 -27.93 28.47 -13.62
N ASN A 5 -27.54 27.49 -14.45
CA ASN A 5 -26.86 26.27 -14.03
C ASN A 5 -25.33 26.29 -14.26
N ASP A 6 -24.80 27.31 -14.92
CA ASP A 6 -23.37 27.37 -15.31
C ASP A 6 -22.46 27.74 -14.11
N ASP A 7 -22.90 28.69 -13.28
CA ASP A 7 -22.10 29.27 -12.19
C ASP A 7 -21.74 28.25 -11.09
N GLY A 8 -22.64 27.28 -10.83
CA GLY A 8 -22.41 26.20 -9.86
C GLY A 8 -21.42 25.14 -10.35
N THR A 9 -21.25 25.00 -11.66
CA THR A 9 -20.35 24.01 -12.27
C THR A 9 -18.93 24.57 -12.34
N VAL A 10 -18.80 25.85 -12.72
CA VAL A 10 -17.52 26.60 -12.72
C VAL A 10 -16.92 26.66 -11.31
N ALA A 11 -17.74 26.88 -10.27
CA ALA A 11 -17.27 26.90 -8.89
C ALA A 11 -16.72 25.53 -8.41
N GLN A 12 -17.35 24.43 -8.84
CA GLN A 12 -16.89 23.07 -8.51
C GLN A 12 -15.59 22.69 -9.23
N GLU A 13 -15.46 23.08 -10.50
CA GLU A 13 -14.23 22.88 -11.26
C GLU A 13 -13.06 23.67 -10.66
N LEU A 14 -13.31 24.92 -10.26
CA LEU A 14 -12.31 25.74 -9.58
C LEU A 14 -11.86 25.12 -8.25
N GLU A 15 -12.80 24.57 -7.47
CA GLU A 15 -12.49 23.90 -6.20
C GLU A 15 -11.65 22.63 -6.43
N LEU A 16 -11.97 21.83 -7.46
CA LEU A 16 -11.20 20.64 -7.83
C LEU A 16 -9.79 21.00 -8.31
N GLU A 17 -9.64 22.06 -9.09
CA GLU A 17 -8.34 22.51 -9.57
C GLU A 17 -7.46 23.06 -8.43
N GLN A 18 -8.06 23.77 -7.47
CA GLN A 18 -7.37 24.15 -6.24
C GLN A 18 -6.91 22.93 -5.43
N MET A 19 -7.74 21.88 -5.34
CA MET A 19 -7.34 20.63 -4.67
C MET A 19 -6.18 19.95 -5.40
N ARG A 20 -6.16 19.95 -6.74
CA ARG A 20 -5.05 19.42 -7.55
C ARG A 20 -3.77 20.21 -7.34
N SER A 21 -3.82 21.55 -7.45
CA SER A 21 -2.67 22.41 -7.21
C SER A 21 -2.09 22.19 -5.81
N THR A 22 -2.96 22.11 -4.79
CA THR A 22 -2.52 21.86 -3.40
C THR A 22 -1.86 20.48 -3.26
N LEU A 23 -2.35 19.48 -3.99
CA LEU A 23 -1.76 18.14 -4.02
C LEU A 23 -0.38 18.14 -4.67
N ASP A 24 -0.24 18.77 -5.83
CA ASP A 24 1.03 18.88 -6.56
C ASP A 24 2.10 19.57 -5.71
N GLU A 25 1.76 20.72 -5.11
CA GLU A 25 2.64 21.45 -4.21
C GLU A 25 3.08 20.58 -3.02
N ALA A 26 2.14 19.88 -2.39
CA ALA A 26 2.43 19.04 -1.24
C ALA A 26 3.32 17.84 -1.60
N ILE A 27 3.11 17.21 -2.78
CA ILE A 27 3.96 16.10 -3.24
C ILE A 27 5.37 16.59 -3.58
N LEU A 28 5.51 17.75 -4.22
CA LEU A 28 6.81 18.34 -4.53
C LEU A 28 7.60 18.68 -3.26
N GLU A 29 6.91 19.21 -2.26
CA GLU A 29 7.49 19.53 -0.96
C GLU A 29 7.97 18.27 -0.23
N THR A 30 7.16 17.21 -0.17
CA THR A 30 7.55 15.97 0.53
C THR A 30 8.71 15.25 -0.15
N ARG A 31 8.80 15.31 -1.48
CA ARG A 31 9.92 14.75 -2.24
C ARG A 31 11.24 15.48 -2.00
N SER A 32 11.18 16.78 -1.73
CA SER A 32 12.36 17.62 -1.51
C SER A 32 12.77 17.72 -0.04
N THR A 33 11.90 17.30 0.89
CA THR A 33 12.20 17.32 2.33
C THR A 33 12.67 15.95 2.84
N PRO A 34 13.83 15.89 3.52
CA PRO A 34 14.26 14.67 4.18
C PRO A 34 13.28 14.31 5.31
N LEU A 35 13.12 13.00 5.57
CA LEU A 35 12.14 12.43 6.51
C LEU A 35 12.16 13.10 7.90
N GLU A 36 13.34 13.48 8.39
CA GLU A 36 13.54 14.11 9.70
C GLU A 36 12.88 15.49 9.82
N ASN A 37 12.72 16.18 8.69
CA ASN A 37 12.18 17.53 8.60
C ASN A 37 10.73 17.56 8.12
N GLN A 38 10.13 16.40 7.84
CA GLN A 38 8.77 16.35 7.34
C GLN A 38 7.76 16.77 8.43
N PRO A 39 6.75 17.58 8.09
CA PRO A 39 5.75 18.06 9.04
C PRO A 39 4.91 16.91 9.61
N ARG A 40 4.58 17.01 10.91
CA ARG A 40 3.71 16.02 11.55
C ARG A 40 2.26 16.23 11.15
N LEU A 41 1.65 15.16 10.64
CA LEU A 41 0.23 15.14 10.30
C LEU A 41 -0.64 15.05 11.55
N PRO A 42 -1.53 16.03 11.81
CA PRO A 42 -2.48 15.94 12.90
C PRO A 42 -3.51 14.85 12.61
N ARG A 43 -4.09 14.30 13.68
CA ARG A 43 -5.21 13.38 13.54
C ARG A 43 -6.46 14.15 13.11
N ILE A 44 -6.95 13.85 11.91
CA ILE A 44 -8.11 14.53 11.33
C ILE A 44 -9.40 13.86 11.80
N ALA A 45 -10.36 14.66 12.28
CA ALA A 45 -11.71 14.16 12.57
C ALA A 45 -12.45 13.80 11.28
N LEU A 46 -13.08 12.62 11.21
CA LEU A 46 -13.78 12.14 10.01
C LEU A 46 -15.21 12.69 9.89
N SER A 47 -15.35 14.02 9.87
CA SER A 47 -16.60 14.72 9.57
C SER A 47 -17.07 14.42 8.13
N LYS A 48 -18.36 14.67 7.81
CA LYS A 48 -18.89 14.47 6.45
C LYS A 48 -18.08 15.28 5.41
N ARG A 49 -17.74 16.53 5.74
CA ARG A 49 -16.91 17.42 4.90
C ARG A 49 -15.52 16.82 4.66
N ASN A 50 -14.84 16.41 5.72
CA ASN A 50 -13.47 15.87 5.60
C ASN A 50 -13.44 14.58 4.79
N ARG A 51 -14.47 13.72 4.92
CA ARG A 51 -14.62 12.53 4.08
C ARG A 51 -14.87 12.88 2.62
N ALA A 52 -15.61 13.94 2.32
CA ALA A 52 -15.85 14.38 0.95
C ALA A 52 -14.54 14.84 0.29
N ILE A 53 -13.72 15.62 0.99
CA ILE A 53 -12.39 16.06 0.53
C ILE A 53 -11.49 14.86 0.23
N VAL A 54 -11.39 13.90 1.17
CA VAL A 54 -10.59 12.68 0.96
C VAL A 54 -11.10 11.88 -0.24
N ARG A 55 -12.42 11.78 -0.42
CA ARG A 55 -13.01 11.09 -1.58
C ARG A 55 -12.74 11.81 -2.90
N ALA A 56 -12.69 13.14 -2.90
CA ALA A 56 -12.37 13.93 -4.09
C ALA A 56 -10.90 13.81 -4.50
N LEU A 57 -9.99 13.76 -3.52
CA LEU A 57 -8.55 13.60 -3.76
C LEU A 57 -8.15 12.17 -4.18
N ASN A 58 -8.82 11.15 -3.65
CA ASN A 58 -8.44 9.74 -3.90
C ASN A 58 -8.32 9.38 -5.40
N PRO A 59 -9.26 9.75 -6.30
CA PRO A 59 -9.12 9.52 -7.74
C PRO A 59 -7.90 10.20 -8.35
N MET A 60 -7.55 11.41 -7.87
CA MET A 60 -6.39 12.15 -8.35
C MET A 60 -5.09 11.44 -7.97
N LEU A 61 -5.02 10.79 -6.81
CA LEU A 61 -3.84 10.05 -6.35
C LEU A 61 -3.48 8.85 -7.21
N VAL A 62 -4.46 8.25 -7.89
CA VAL A 62 -4.23 7.04 -8.69
C VAL A 62 -3.18 7.29 -9.76
N THR A 63 -3.23 8.44 -10.44
CA THR A 63 -2.27 8.77 -11.51
C THR A 63 -0.85 8.93 -10.99
N TYR A 64 -0.66 9.55 -9.82
CA TYR A 64 0.66 9.67 -9.20
C TYR A 64 1.21 8.33 -8.74
N LEU A 65 0.35 7.47 -8.17
CA LEU A 65 0.76 6.15 -7.68
C LEU A 65 1.10 5.19 -8.83
N GLU A 66 0.41 5.28 -9.96
CA GLU A 66 0.74 4.50 -11.17
C GLU A 66 2.07 4.94 -11.79
N ALA A 67 2.42 6.22 -11.69
CA ALA A 67 3.68 6.77 -12.19
C ALA A 67 4.88 6.57 -11.22
N SER A 68 4.62 6.11 -10.00
CA SER A 68 5.64 5.90 -8.96
C SER A 68 6.58 4.75 -9.33
N ARG A 69 7.90 4.99 -9.21
CA ARG A 69 8.94 4.00 -9.58
C ARG A 69 9.39 3.14 -8.41
N ASP A 70 9.34 3.69 -7.20
CA ASP A 70 9.82 3.01 -6.00
C ASP A 70 8.98 3.30 -4.75
N LEU A 71 9.35 2.63 -3.66
CA LEU A 71 8.64 2.75 -2.39
C LEU A 71 8.85 4.13 -1.73
N CYS A 72 9.98 4.79 -1.97
CA CYS A 72 10.27 6.11 -1.41
C CYS A 72 9.44 7.19 -2.08
N GLU A 73 9.30 7.13 -3.41
CA GLU A 73 8.39 7.98 -4.18
C GLU A 73 6.95 7.75 -3.75
N THR A 74 6.56 6.48 -3.56
CA THR A 74 5.20 6.11 -3.11
C THR A 74 4.91 6.70 -1.72
N ASP A 75 5.85 6.58 -0.79
CA ASP A 75 5.72 7.14 0.56
C ASP A 75 5.60 8.67 0.52
N SER A 76 6.44 9.33 -0.29
CA SER A 76 6.41 10.79 -0.48
C SER A 76 5.07 11.26 -1.08
N ILE A 77 4.52 10.51 -2.06
CA ILE A 77 3.20 10.79 -2.65
C ILE A 77 2.10 10.66 -1.60
N LEU A 78 2.10 9.57 -0.82
CA LEU A 78 1.08 9.33 0.21
C LEU A 78 1.15 10.37 1.34
N LEU A 79 2.34 10.78 1.74
CA LEU A 79 2.53 11.84 2.71
C LEU A 79 2.08 13.19 2.16
N GLY A 80 2.44 13.52 0.91
CA GLY A 80 2.02 14.74 0.23
C GLY A 80 0.50 14.81 0.12
N ALA A 81 -0.14 13.70 -0.21
CA ALA A 81 -1.60 13.58 -0.22
C ALA A 81 -2.23 13.90 1.14
N ALA A 82 -1.69 13.33 2.22
CA ALA A 82 -2.18 13.57 3.56
C ALA A 82 -1.94 15.02 4.01
N LEU A 83 -0.82 15.64 3.60
CA LEU A 83 -0.55 17.05 3.83
C LEU A 83 -1.53 17.95 3.07
N ALA A 84 -1.81 17.65 1.81
CA ALA A 84 -2.80 18.38 1.02
C ALA A 84 -4.18 18.34 1.70
N VAL A 85 -4.62 17.16 2.17
CA VAL A 85 -5.86 17.03 2.95
C VAL A 85 -5.82 17.89 4.22
N CYS A 86 -4.71 17.89 4.96
CA CYS A 86 -4.57 18.74 6.15
C CYS A 86 -4.67 20.22 5.81
N ARG A 87 -4.05 20.68 4.72
CA ARG A 87 -4.08 22.06 4.24
C ARG A 87 -5.49 22.49 3.84
N ILE A 88 -6.18 21.68 3.03
CA ILE A 88 -7.55 21.96 2.57
C ILE A 88 -8.54 22.03 3.74
N ILE A 89 -8.34 21.21 4.78
CA ILE A 89 -9.17 21.21 5.98
C ILE A 89 -8.79 22.36 6.95
N GLY A 90 -7.64 23.03 6.73
CA GLY A 90 -7.12 24.06 7.62
C GLY A 90 -6.59 23.51 8.94
N ALA A 91 -6.13 22.25 8.95
CA ALA A 91 -5.55 21.63 10.13
C ALA A 91 -4.16 22.21 10.42
N LYS A 92 -3.92 22.58 11.68
CA LYS A 92 -2.61 23.07 12.12
C LYS A 92 -1.58 21.95 12.05
N LEU A 93 -0.57 22.12 11.20
CA LEU A 93 0.59 21.23 11.11
C LEU A 93 1.57 21.59 12.24
N SER A 94 2.07 20.58 12.96
CA SER A 94 3.14 20.78 13.93
C SER A 94 4.48 20.74 13.23
N THR A 95 5.32 21.73 13.48
CA THR A 95 6.74 21.69 13.14
C THR A 95 7.43 20.59 13.94
N ALA A 96 8.49 20.03 13.34
CA ALA A 96 9.22 18.86 13.81
C ALA A 96 9.56 18.93 15.31
N GLY A 97 9.09 17.94 16.05
CA GLY A 97 9.54 17.63 17.40
C GLY A 97 10.00 16.18 17.43
N ARG A 98 10.92 15.83 18.33
CA ARG A 98 11.35 14.45 18.57
C ARG A 98 10.16 13.58 18.96
N ILE A 99 10.15 12.32 18.53
CA ILE A 99 9.13 11.34 18.91
C ILE A 99 9.28 11.08 20.42
N THR A 100 8.51 11.78 21.24
CA THR A 100 8.37 11.45 22.66
C THR A 100 7.00 10.80 22.84
N GLY A 101 6.99 9.47 22.91
CA GLY A 101 5.78 8.68 23.18
C GLY A 101 5.35 7.78 22.03
N GLN A 102 6.23 6.90 21.57
CA GLN A 102 5.73 5.64 21.01
C GLN A 102 5.37 4.74 22.20
N SER A 103 4.07 4.49 22.38
CA SER A 103 3.66 3.26 23.03
C SER A 103 4.33 2.12 22.27
N SER A 104 4.95 1.17 22.99
CA SER A 104 5.61 -0.01 22.41
C SER A 104 4.67 -0.93 21.62
N ALA A 105 3.37 -0.63 21.63
CA ALA A 105 2.38 -1.34 20.84
C ALA A 105 2.54 -1.04 19.34
N ILE A 106 2.84 -2.08 18.56
CA ILE A 106 2.79 -2.04 17.10
C ILE A 106 1.38 -1.59 16.68
N PRO A 107 1.23 -0.50 15.90
CA PRO A 107 -0.09 -0.05 15.46
C PRO A 107 -0.79 -1.14 14.64
N ALA A 108 -2.06 -1.42 14.92
CA ALA A 108 -2.83 -2.47 14.24
C ALA A 108 -2.83 -2.35 12.70
N LEU A 109 -2.71 -1.13 12.16
CA LEU A 109 -2.59 -0.90 10.73
C LEU A 109 -1.28 -1.46 10.16
N ARG A 110 -0.17 -1.30 10.89
CA ARG A 110 1.14 -1.84 10.50
C ARG A 110 1.08 -3.36 10.43
N THR A 111 0.55 -4.00 11.47
CA THR A 111 0.34 -5.47 11.47
C THR A 111 -0.51 -5.92 10.29
N ARG A 112 -1.60 -5.20 9.98
CA ARG A 112 -2.47 -5.52 8.85
C ARG A 112 -1.78 -5.38 7.50
N ILE A 113 -0.92 -4.38 7.34
CA ILE A 113 -0.13 -4.20 6.11
C ILE A 113 0.91 -5.32 5.98
N GLU A 114 1.63 -5.63 7.06
CA GLU A 114 2.62 -6.71 7.11
C GLU A 114 1.98 -8.07 6.75
N GLU A 115 0.80 -8.37 7.30
CA GLU A 115 0.04 -9.58 6.93
C GLU A 115 -0.34 -9.62 5.44
N ARG A 116 -0.77 -8.48 4.87
CA ARG A 116 -1.11 -8.41 3.44
C ARG A 116 0.12 -8.63 2.56
N ILE A 117 1.25 -8.05 2.93
CA ILE A 117 2.53 -8.25 2.24
C ILE A 117 2.95 -9.72 2.32
N ALA A 118 2.86 -10.34 3.50
CA ALA A 118 3.19 -11.75 3.68
C ALA A 118 2.31 -12.67 2.82
N LYS A 119 0.99 -12.41 2.78
CA LYS A 119 0.04 -13.13 1.92
C LYS A 119 0.38 -12.97 0.43
N ALA A 120 0.72 -11.76 -0.01
CA ALA A 120 1.11 -11.49 -1.39
C ALA A 120 2.41 -12.24 -1.77
N ARG A 121 3.45 -12.18 -0.94
CA ARG A 121 4.70 -12.92 -1.14
C ARG A 121 4.47 -14.43 -1.26
N ALA A 122 3.63 -14.99 -0.39
CA ALA A 122 3.28 -16.41 -0.43
C ALA A 122 2.55 -16.80 -1.73
N LEU A 123 1.67 -15.93 -2.25
CA LEU A 123 0.99 -16.17 -3.52
C LEU A 123 1.98 -16.11 -4.70
N ILE A 124 2.86 -15.10 -4.74
CA ILE A 124 3.90 -14.96 -5.76
C ILE A 124 4.80 -16.20 -5.78
N GLY A 125 5.26 -16.68 -4.62
CA GLY A 125 6.08 -17.90 -4.53
C GLY A 125 5.37 -19.13 -5.10
N ARG A 126 4.07 -19.31 -4.80
CA ARG A 126 3.27 -20.42 -5.37
C ARG A 126 3.11 -20.30 -6.89
N LEU A 127 2.99 -19.08 -7.42
CA LEU A 127 2.91 -18.85 -8.87
C LEU A 127 4.23 -19.15 -9.57
N ILE A 128 5.36 -18.78 -8.98
CA ILE A 128 6.70 -19.12 -9.49
C ILE A 128 6.88 -20.65 -9.52
N CYS A 129 6.50 -21.35 -8.45
CA CYS A 129 6.52 -22.82 -8.40
C CYS A 129 5.63 -23.44 -9.49
N PHE A 130 4.41 -22.93 -9.68
CA PHE A 130 3.51 -23.39 -10.73
C PHE A 130 4.11 -23.18 -12.13
N ARG A 131 4.66 -21.98 -12.40
CA ARG A 131 5.36 -21.65 -13.66
C ARG A 131 6.55 -22.58 -13.92
N SER A 132 7.24 -23.02 -12.87
CA SER A 132 8.36 -23.96 -12.94
C SER A 132 7.92 -25.44 -13.12
N GLY A 133 6.63 -25.70 -13.35
CA GLY A 133 6.09 -27.03 -13.62
C GLY A 133 5.61 -27.80 -12.38
N ASN A 134 5.56 -27.17 -11.20
CA ASN A 134 5.07 -27.83 -9.99
C ASN A 134 3.54 -27.91 -9.97
N THR A 135 3.01 -29.11 -10.22
CA THR A 135 1.56 -29.38 -10.31
C THR A 135 0.95 -29.94 -9.03
N LYS A 136 1.62 -29.81 -7.87
CA LYS A 136 1.05 -30.25 -6.58
C LYS A 136 -0.36 -29.66 -6.39
N PRO A 137 -1.37 -30.46 -5.97
CA PRO A 137 -2.76 -30.02 -5.91
C PRO A 137 -3.00 -28.72 -5.15
N ARG A 138 -2.24 -28.48 -4.07
CA ARG A 138 -2.31 -27.25 -3.26
C ARG A 138 -1.88 -25.99 -4.04
N ILE A 139 -0.86 -26.11 -4.88
CA ILE A 139 -0.36 -25.02 -5.72
C ILE A 139 -1.37 -24.72 -6.81
N VAL A 140 -1.79 -25.76 -7.56
CA VAL A 140 -2.79 -25.64 -8.64
C VAL A 140 -4.10 -25.04 -8.13
N ARG A 141 -4.60 -25.49 -6.98
CA ARG A 141 -5.80 -24.94 -6.33
C ARG A 141 -5.62 -23.47 -5.98
N THR A 142 -4.46 -23.09 -5.45
CA THR A 142 -4.18 -21.69 -5.11
C THR A 142 -4.18 -20.81 -6.37
N VAL A 143 -3.53 -21.25 -7.45
CA VAL A 143 -3.50 -20.51 -8.72
C VAL A 143 -4.91 -20.38 -9.30
N ARG A 144 -5.68 -21.47 -9.35
CA ARG A 144 -7.07 -21.44 -9.83
C ARG A 144 -7.96 -20.51 -9.03
N MET A 145 -7.81 -20.46 -7.71
CA MET A 145 -8.57 -19.56 -6.84
C MET A 145 -8.14 -18.10 -6.99
N ALA A 146 -6.83 -17.85 -7.12
CA ALA A 146 -6.30 -16.50 -7.28
C ALA A 146 -6.69 -15.85 -8.61
N PHE A 147 -6.86 -16.66 -9.65
CA PHE A 147 -7.28 -16.23 -10.99
C PHE A 147 -8.74 -16.61 -11.31
N ALA A 148 -9.55 -16.96 -10.31
CA ALA A 148 -10.96 -17.26 -10.52
C ALA A 148 -11.67 -16.02 -11.09
N GLY A 149 -12.18 -16.11 -12.32
CA GLY A 149 -12.81 -15.00 -13.04
C GLY A 149 -11.93 -14.34 -14.11
N TYR A 150 -10.62 -14.60 -14.11
CA TYR A 150 -9.80 -14.40 -15.30
C TYR A 150 -9.98 -15.66 -16.16
N ASN A 151 -10.34 -15.50 -17.44
CA ASN A 151 -10.46 -16.60 -18.41
C ASN A 151 -9.08 -17.20 -18.75
N ALA A 152 -8.34 -17.66 -17.74
CA ALA A 152 -7.11 -18.39 -17.90
C ALA A 152 -7.49 -19.78 -18.43
N LYS A 153 -7.57 -19.89 -19.75
CA LYS A 153 -7.54 -21.19 -20.43
C LYS A 153 -6.26 -21.86 -19.97
N THR A 154 -6.36 -22.82 -19.07
CA THR A 154 -5.27 -23.75 -18.81
C THR A 154 -5.22 -24.65 -20.04
N ASP A 155 -4.58 -24.18 -21.11
CA ASP A 155 -4.23 -25.04 -22.23
C ASP A 155 -3.30 -26.10 -21.67
N GLY A 156 -3.88 -27.29 -21.45
CA GLY A 156 -3.18 -28.48 -21.06
C GLY A 156 -2.32 -28.96 -22.22
N ALA A 157 -1.21 -28.28 -22.51
CA ALA A 157 -0.17 -28.75 -23.41
C ALA A 157 1.05 -27.81 -23.39
N HIS A 158 1.71 -27.62 -22.24
CA HIS A 158 3.10 -27.19 -22.28
C HIS A 158 4.01 -28.41 -22.22
N ARG A 159 4.56 -28.73 -23.40
CA ARG A 159 5.64 -29.71 -23.60
C ARG A 159 6.69 -29.57 -22.50
N ARG A 160 7.11 -30.70 -21.92
CA ARG A 160 8.31 -30.80 -21.11
C ARG A 160 9.49 -30.18 -21.87
N PRO A 161 10.21 -29.20 -21.33
CA PRO A 161 11.65 -29.16 -21.54
C PRO A 161 12.26 -30.20 -20.61
N GLU A 162 12.97 -31.15 -21.20
CA GLU A 162 13.78 -32.11 -20.47
C GLU A 162 14.86 -31.37 -19.67
N ALA A 163 15.04 -31.85 -18.44
CA ALA A 163 16.22 -31.75 -17.61
C ALA A 163 17.03 -30.43 -17.61
N GLU A 164 16.86 -29.66 -16.54
CA GLU A 164 18.02 -29.20 -15.76
C GLU A 164 17.64 -29.19 -14.27
N ASN A 165 17.85 -30.35 -13.64
CA ASN A 165 17.90 -30.46 -12.19
C ASN A 165 19.17 -29.76 -11.71
N ARG A 166 19.05 -28.53 -11.18
CA ARG A 166 19.83 -28.08 -10.02
C ARG A 166 19.33 -26.73 -9.50
N CYS A 167 19.41 -26.61 -8.17
CA CYS A 167 19.13 -25.41 -7.35
C CYS A 167 17.63 -25.18 -7.11
N LEU A 168 17.07 -25.21 -5.89
CA LEU A 168 17.58 -24.77 -4.60
C LEU A 168 17.01 -25.64 -3.46
N GLY A 169 17.44 -26.90 -3.39
CA GLY A 169 17.34 -27.66 -2.15
C GLY A 169 18.36 -27.10 -1.16
N LYS A 170 17.97 -26.07 -0.38
CA LYS A 170 18.51 -25.65 0.94
C LYS A 170 18.18 -24.20 1.35
N ALA A 171 17.70 -23.33 0.45
CA ALA A 171 17.40 -21.94 0.81
C ALA A 171 15.99 -21.71 1.40
N ASP A 172 15.01 -22.57 1.08
CA ASP A 172 13.61 -22.34 1.46
C ASP A 172 13.23 -22.84 2.87
N SER A 173 14.13 -23.55 3.58
CA SER A 173 13.84 -23.96 4.97
C SER A 173 14.01 -22.82 6.00
N ALA A 174 14.56 -21.67 5.60
CA ALA A 174 14.70 -20.53 6.50
C ALA A 174 13.38 -19.74 6.65
N ILE A 175 12.59 -19.64 5.57
CA ILE A 175 11.35 -18.84 5.59
C ILE A 175 10.22 -19.55 6.35
N TYR A 176 10.31 -20.87 6.51
CA TYR A 176 9.31 -21.67 7.25
C TYR A 176 9.67 -21.97 8.71
N ARG A 177 10.84 -21.54 9.22
CA ARG A 177 11.27 -21.89 10.60
C ARG A 177 11.00 -20.84 11.68
N GLU A 178 10.63 -19.60 11.33
CA GLU A 178 10.39 -18.55 12.34
C GLU A 178 8.93 -18.43 12.81
N VAL A 179 8.02 -19.30 12.38
CA VAL A 179 6.60 -19.20 12.77
C VAL A 179 6.20 -20.20 13.87
N ASP A 180 7.05 -21.16 14.22
CA ASP A 180 6.74 -22.20 15.23
C ASP A 180 7.80 -22.26 16.36
N THR A 181 8.06 -21.15 17.05
CA THR A 181 8.58 -21.19 18.44
C THR A 181 8.08 -19.97 19.22
N VAL A 182 6.81 -19.99 19.60
CA VAL A 182 6.33 -19.29 20.80
C VAL A 182 5.69 -20.35 21.69
N GLN A 183 6.51 -21.24 22.22
CA GLN A 183 6.18 -22.02 23.40
C GLN A 183 6.67 -21.22 24.60
N LEU A 184 5.74 -20.93 25.51
CA LEU A 184 5.97 -20.31 26.80
C LEU A 184 7.00 -21.14 27.59
N GLU A 185 8.09 -20.52 28.03
CA GLU A 185 8.75 -20.91 29.28
C GLU A 185 9.05 -19.66 30.10
N SER A 186 8.10 -19.35 30.99
CA SER A 186 8.36 -18.64 32.24
C SER A 186 8.85 -19.66 33.26
N SER A 187 10.15 -19.71 33.55
CA SER A 187 10.73 -20.30 34.78
C SER A 187 12.23 -19.95 34.87
N LEU A 188 12.56 -19.00 35.75
CA LEU A 188 13.92 -18.76 36.26
C LEU A 188 14.22 -19.74 37.39
N PRO A 189 15.47 -20.20 37.59
CA PRO A 189 15.98 -20.55 38.91
C PRO A 189 16.81 -19.39 39.50
N GLU A 190 16.70 -19.20 40.82
CA GLU A 190 17.73 -18.55 41.64
C GLU A 190 18.91 -19.49 41.86
#